data_AF-A0A354IBW3-F1
#
_entry.id   AF-A0A354IBW3-F1
#
_cell.length_a   1.000
_cell.length_b   1.000
_cell.length_c   1.000
_cell.angle_alpha   90.00
_cell.angle_beta   90.00
_cell.angle_gamma   90.00
#
_symmetry.space_group_name_H-M   'P 1'
#
loop_
_entity.id
_entity.type
_entity.pdbx_description
1 polymer ?
#
loop_
_entity_poly.entity_id
_entity_poly.type
_entity_poly.pdbx_seq_one_letter_code
_entity_poly.pdbx_strand_id
1 'polypeptide(L)'
;MRVALGQLDMVWEDKEHSYKKAEKMAGEAAAAGCDIIIFPEMSFTGFSMNLRKIGEEEQNSKTVKRMQNLAQQLHIAIAFGWAALGKKLEDKGTNRFTLVDASGKRIADYAKLHPFSYGQEDIYYEKGNEIV
;
A
#
# COMPACT_ATOMS: atom_id res chain seq x y z
N MET A 1 -12.47 -17.12 9.54
CA MET A 1 -11.77 -15.94 9.01
C MET A 1 -11.84 -14.81 10.03
N ARG A 2 -10.70 -14.24 10.42
CA ARG A 2 -10.55 -13.13 11.38
C ARG A 2 -9.77 -12.00 10.70
N VAL A 3 -10.34 -10.79 10.76
CA VAL A 3 -9.84 -9.61 10.03
C VAL A 3 -9.35 -8.56 11.02
N ALA A 4 -8.14 -8.04 10.82
CA ALA A 4 -7.61 -6.89 11.54
C ALA A 4 -7.67 -5.63 10.66
N LEU A 5 -8.06 -4.51 11.26
CA LEU A 5 -7.99 -3.19 10.63
C LEU A 5 -6.77 -2.46 11.18
N GLY A 6 -5.74 -2.32 10.33
CA GLY A 6 -4.47 -1.70 10.67
C GLY A 6 -4.57 -0.18 10.64
N GLN A 7 -5.39 0.44 11.51
CA GLN A 7 -5.54 1.90 11.58
C GLN A 7 -4.23 2.56 12.02
N LEU A 8 -3.41 2.90 11.02
CA LEU A 8 -2.05 3.34 11.19
C LEU A 8 -1.99 4.87 11.30
N ASP A 9 -1.44 5.36 12.41
CA ASP A 9 -0.91 6.72 12.49
C ASP A 9 0.40 6.80 11.67
N MET A 10 0.25 6.96 10.37
CA MET A 10 1.36 7.00 9.41
C MET A 10 2.18 8.29 9.54
N VAL A 11 3.49 8.18 9.34
CA VAL A 11 4.41 9.32 9.40
C VAL A 11 4.53 9.93 8.01
N TRP A 12 4.22 11.23 7.92
CA TRP A 12 4.16 11.96 6.64
C TRP A 12 5.44 11.83 5.83
N GLU A 13 5.32 11.23 4.65
CA GLU A 13 6.37 10.94 3.67
C GLU A 13 7.60 10.21 4.23
N ASP A 14 7.45 9.54 5.37
CA ASP A 14 8.49 8.72 6.01
C ASP A 14 8.04 7.26 6.09
N LYS A 15 8.43 6.53 5.04
CA LYS A 15 8.12 5.12 4.89
C LYS A 15 8.70 4.28 6.00
N GLU A 16 9.95 4.52 6.39
CA GLU A 16 10.65 3.67 7.35
C GLU A 16 10.00 3.70 8.74
N HIS A 17 9.57 4.87 9.21
CA HIS A 17 8.83 4.95 10.47
C HIS A 17 7.44 4.34 10.37
N SER A 18 6.73 4.54 9.26
CA SER A 18 5.40 3.96 9.05
C SER A 18 5.46 2.43 8.92
N TYR A 19 6.47 1.89 8.26
CA TYR A 19 6.68 0.45 8.14
C TYR A 19 6.91 -0.20 9.51
N LYS A 20 7.74 0.38 10.37
CA LYS A 20 7.99 -0.16 11.72
C LYS A 20 6.69 -0.24 12.53
N LYS A 21 5.83 0.78 12.44
CA LYS A 21 4.52 0.78 13.08
C LYS A 21 3.62 -0.32 12.48
N ALA A 22 3.59 -0.45 11.15
CA ALA A 22 2.80 -1.47 10.45
C ALA A 22 3.25 -2.90 10.76
N GLU A 23 4.55 -3.16 10.80
CA GLU A 23 5.14 -4.45 11.17
C GLU A 23 4.74 -4.88 12.58
N LYS A 24 4.77 -3.93 13.53
CA LYS A 24 4.28 -4.18 14.89
C LYS A 24 2.80 -4.57 14.89
N MET A 25 1.94 -3.81 14.20
CA MET A 25 0.50 -4.09 14.13
C MET A 25 0.20 -5.42 13.43
N ALA A 26 0.93 -5.76 12.38
CA ALA A 26 0.80 -7.03 11.68
C ALA A 26 1.20 -8.21 12.59
N GLY A 27 2.30 -8.06 13.35
CA GLY A 27 2.71 -9.04 14.35
C GLY A 27 1.68 -9.24 15.46
N GLU A 28 1.08 -8.16 15.95
CA GLU A 28 -0.03 -8.22 16.93
C GLU A 28 -1.27 -8.92 16.35
N ALA A 29 -1.62 -8.63 15.09
CA ALA A 29 -2.72 -9.30 14.40
C ALA A 29 -2.47 -10.80 14.21
N ALA A 30 -1.26 -11.19 13.79
CA ALA A 30 -0.86 -12.59 13.67
C ALA A 30 -0.92 -13.31 15.02
N ALA A 31 -0.37 -12.71 16.08
CA ALA A 31 -0.41 -13.25 17.44
C ALA A 31 -1.85 -13.38 17.97
N ALA A 32 -2.75 -12.48 17.57
CA ALA A 32 -4.16 -12.56 17.87
C ALA A 32 -4.89 -13.65 17.08
N GLY A 33 -4.27 -14.28 16.07
CA GLY A 33 -4.86 -15.31 15.21
C GLY A 33 -5.72 -14.74 14.09
N CYS A 34 -5.39 -13.55 13.57
CA CYS A 34 -6.02 -13.00 12.37
C CYS A 34 -5.51 -13.69 11.10
N ASP A 35 -6.35 -13.79 10.08
CA ASP A 35 -5.98 -14.32 8.77
C ASP A 35 -5.50 -13.22 7.80
N ILE A 36 -5.92 -11.98 8.05
CA ILE A 36 -5.60 -10.81 7.22
C ILE A 36 -5.53 -9.53 8.08
N ILE A 37 -4.60 -8.64 7.73
CA ILE A 37 -4.60 -7.25 8.17
C ILE A 37 -4.72 -6.30 6.96
N ILE A 38 -5.58 -5.29 7.09
CA ILE A 38 -5.88 -4.30 6.05
C ILE A 38 -5.42 -2.92 6.52
N PHE A 39 -4.48 -2.31 5.79
CA PHE A 39 -3.98 -0.97 6.05
C PHE A 39 -4.72 0.09 5.21
N PRO A 40 -4.66 1.37 5.61
CA PRO A 40 -5.36 2.46 4.93
C PRO A 40 -4.75 2.79 3.56
N GLU A 41 -5.41 3.69 2.83
CA GLU A 41 -4.86 4.31 1.61
C GLU A 41 -3.48 4.95 1.86
N MET A 42 -2.57 4.87 0.88
CA MET A 42 -1.20 5.39 0.96
C MET A 42 -0.49 5.03 2.28
N SER A 43 -0.60 3.74 2.65
CA SER A 43 -0.45 3.24 4.02
C SER A 43 0.79 3.75 4.74
N PHE A 44 1.92 3.86 4.04
CA PHE A 44 3.21 4.10 4.67
C PHE A 44 3.79 5.49 4.43
N THR A 45 3.04 6.37 3.77
CA THR A 45 3.54 7.70 3.40
C THR A 45 2.63 8.83 3.84
N GLY A 46 1.39 8.56 4.23
CA GLY A 46 0.38 9.60 4.17
C GLY A 46 -0.03 9.89 2.74
N PHE A 47 -1.16 10.58 2.62
CA PHE A 47 -1.71 11.00 1.34
C PHE A 47 -0.93 12.20 0.77
N SER A 48 0.18 11.93 0.07
CA SER A 48 1.03 12.96 -0.54
C SER A 48 0.93 12.94 -2.06
N MET A 49 1.02 14.12 -2.69
CA MET A 49 1.16 14.29 -4.14
C MET A 49 2.62 14.28 -4.61
N ASN A 50 3.57 14.14 -3.69
CA ASN A 50 5.01 14.21 -3.97
C ASN A 50 5.55 12.88 -4.49
N LEU A 51 5.19 12.52 -5.72
CA LEU A 51 5.61 11.27 -6.37
C LEU A 51 7.13 11.10 -6.43
N ARG A 52 7.91 12.18 -6.49
CA ARG A 52 9.38 12.10 -6.44
C ARG A 52 9.91 11.52 -5.13
N LYS A 53 9.19 11.75 -4.02
CA LYS A 53 9.58 11.27 -2.69
C LYS A 53 8.91 9.95 -2.35
N ILE A 54 7.64 9.78 -2.72
CA ILE A 54 6.83 8.64 -2.27
C ILE A 54 6.54 7.59 -3.33
N GLY A 55 6.69 7.92 -4.62
CA GLY A 55 6.43 7.01 -5.71
C GLY A 55 7.45 5.88 -5.79
N GLU A 56 7.01 4.71 -6.25
CA GLU A 56 7.88 3.57 -6.51
C GLU A 56 7.61 2.97 -7.89
N GLU A 57 8.64 2.44 -8.54
CA GLU A 57 8.45 1.67 -9.77
C GLU A 57 7.68 0.38 -9.48
N GLU A 58 6.67 0.08 -10.28
CA GLU A 58 5.78 -1.06 -10.04
C GLU A 58 6.52 -2.41 -9.99
N GLN A 59 7.48 -2.61 -10.89
CA GLN A 59 8.25 -3.85 -10.98
C GLN A 59 9.24 -4.01 -9.81
N ASN A 60 9.61 -2.91 -9.14
CA ASN A 60 10.68 -2.88 -8.15
C ASN A 60 10.28 -2.21 -6.82
N SER A 61 8.99 -2.13 -6.54
CA SER A 61 8.46 -1.52 -5.32
C SER A 61 9.07 -2.15 -4.06
N LYS A 62 9.71 -1.31 -3.24
CA LYS A 62 10.20 -1.66 -1.90
C LYS A 62 9.03 -1.92 -0.96
N THR A 63 7.97 -1.12 -1.06
CA THR A 63 6.74 -1.30 -0.29
C THR A 63 6.17 -2.71 -0.50
N VAL A 64 5.95 -3.10 -1.77
CA VAL A 64 5.35 -4.40 -2.06
C VAL A 64 6.26 -5.54 -1.63
N LYS A 65 7.55 -5.49 -1.95
CA LYS A 65 8.52 -6.53 -1.52
C LYS A 65 8.53 -6.70 0.01
N ARG A 66 8.48 -5.59 0.76
CA ARG A 66 8.46 -5.63 2.23
C ARG A 66 7.19 -6.30 2.76
N MET A 67 6.02 -5.97 2.20
CA MET A 67 4.76 -6.57 2.62
C MET A 67 4.63 -8.03 2.21
N GLN A 68 5.17 -8.44 1.07
CA GLN A 68 5.25 -9.86 0.67
C GLN A 68 6.06 -10.67 1.68
N ASN A 69 7.24 -10.16 2.06
CA ASN A 69 8.10 -10.81 3.07
C ASN A 69 7.41 -10.87 4.43
N LEU A 70 6.79 -9.77 4.87
CA LEU A 70 6.09 -9.71 6.14
C LEU A 70 4.90 -10.69 6.20
N ALA A 71 4.10 -10.76 5.12
CA ALA A 71 2.98 -11.69 5.00
C ALA A 71 3.46 -13.15 5.12
N GLN A 72 4.55 -13.50 4.43
CA GLN A 72 5.15 -14.83 4.49
C GLN A 72 5.70 -15.15 5.89
N GLN A 73 6.36 -14.19 6.54
CA GLN A 73 6.94 -14.34 7.87
C GLN A 73 5.87 -14.54 8.96
N LEU A 74 4.73 -13.85 8.83
CA LEU A 74 3.65 -13.87 9.82
C LEU A 74 2.55 -14.89 9.49
N HIS A 75 2.58 -15.48 8.29
CA HIS A 75 1.56 -16.39 7.76
C HIS A 75 0.15 -15.78 7.76
N ILE A 76 0.04 -14.49 7.42
CA ILE A 76 -1.24 -13.78 7.26
C ILE A 76 -1.24 -13.00 5.95
N ALA A 77 -2.41 -12.77 5.37
CA ALA A 77 -2.55 -11.87 4.23
C ALA A 77 -2.40 -10.40 4.66
N ILE A 78 -1.91 -9.55 3.76
CA ILE A 78 -1.72 -8.11 4.02
C ILE A 78 -2.26 -7.32 2.84
N ALA A 79 -3.17 -6.38 3.11
CA ALA A 79 -3.68 -5.43 2.12
C ALA A 79 -3.18 -4.02 2.46
N PHE A 80 -2.68 -3.28 1.47
CA PHE A 80 -2.05 -1.98 1.71
C PHE A 80 -2.10 -1.07 0.48
N GLY A 81 -2.12 0.23 0.74
CA GLY A 81 -2.07 1.29 -0.27
C GLY A 81 -0.65 1.82 -0.51
N TRP A 82 -0.32 2.18 -1.75
CA TRP A 82 0.97 2.77 -2.12
C TRP A 82 0.89 3.56 -3.44
N ALA A 83 1.87 4.41 -3.69
CA ALA A 83 1.97 5.20 -4.92
C ALA A 83 2.92 4.53 -5.92
N ALA A 84 2.41 4.15 -7.09
CA ALA A 84 3.22 3.69 -8.20
C ALA A 84 3.57 4.85 -9.14
N LEU A 85 4.82 4.92 -9.61
CA LEU A 85 5.25 5.87 -10.63
C LEU A 85 4.69 5.48 -12.01
N GLY A 86 4.50 6.49 -12.86
CA GLY A 86 4.25 6.28 -14.28
C GLY A 86 5.47 5.71 -15.01
N LYS A 87 5.31 5.36 -16.30
CA LYS A 87 6.36 4.69 -17.08
C LYS A 87 7.51 5.64 -17.43
N LYS A 88 7.22 6.93 -17.57
CA LYS A 88 8.20 8.01 -17.79
C LYS A 88 8.22 8.95 -16.59
N LEU A 89 9.32 9.69 -16.45
CA LEU A 89 9.56 10.59 -15.31
C LEU A 89 8.49 11.69 -15.14
N GLU A 90 7.85 12.10 -16.23
CA GLU A 90 6.82 13.16 -16.25
C GLU A 90 5.39 12.62 -16.24
N ASP A 91 5.22 11.30 -16.27
CA ASP A 91 3.90 10.68 -16.26
C ASP A 91 3.29 10.78 -14.85
N LYS A 92 1.96 10.86 -14.81
CA LYS A 92 1.20 10.75 -13.56
C LYS A 92 1.44 9.37 -12.92
N GLY A 93 1.42 9.34 -11.59
CA GLY A 93 1.46 8.10 -10.83
C GLY A 93 0.10 7.40 -10.79
N THR A 94 0.02 6.26 -10.11
CA THR A 94 -1.26 5.64 -9.74
C THR A 94 -1.32 5.42 -8.24
N ASN A 95 -2.49 5.67 -7.65
CA ASN A 95 -2.79 5.35 -6.26
C ASN A 95 -3.29 3.90 -6.23
N ARG A 96 -2.47 3.02 -5.68
CA ARG A 96 -2.67 1.57 -5.74
C ARG A 96 -3.05 0.98 -4.39
N PHE A 97 -3.85 -0.07 -4.45
CA PHE A 97 -4.20 -0.93 -3.33
C PHE A 97 -3.89 -2.38 -3.69
N THR A 98 -2.94 -2.99 -2.98
CA THR A 98 -2.43 -4.32 -3.29
C THR A 98 -2.77 -5.28 -2.16
N LEU A 99 -3.19 -6.50 -2.51
CA LEU A 99 -3.37 -7.62 -1.59
C LEU A 99 -2.30 -8.68 -1.85
N VAL A 100 -1.56 -9.03 -0.80
CA VAL A 100 -0.67 -10.19 -0.78
C VAL A 100 -1.24 -11.26 0.14
N ASP A 101 -1.20 -12.51 -0.30
CA ASP A 101 -1.63 -13.64 0.52
C ASP A 101 -0.56 -14.06 1.54
N ALA A 102 -0.90 -15.01 2.42
CA ALA A 102 -0.01 -15.52 3.47
C ALA A 102 1.25 -16.24 2.95
N SER A 103 1.33 -16.55 1.65
CA SER A 103 2.54 -17.07 1.01
C SER A 103 3.46 -15.97 0.50
N GLY A 104 3.03 -14.71 0.57
CA GLY A 104 3.71 -13.56 -0.02
C GLY A 104 3.39 -13.36 -1.50
N LYS A 105 2.43 -14.09 -2.07
CA LYS A 105 2.02 -13.90 -3.48
C LYS A 105 1.07 -12.71 -3.59
N ARG A 106 1.32 -11.83 -4.57
CA ARG A 106 0.38 -10.78 -4.95
C ARG A 106 -0.84 -11.42 -5.62
N ILE A 107 -2.02 -11.24 -5.05
CA ILE A 107 -3.27 -11.85 -5.55
C ILE A 107 -4.29 -10.82 -6.05
N ALA A 108 -4.13 -9.55 -5.69
CA ALA A 108 -4.87 -8.45 -6.30
C ALA A 108 -4.02 -7.18 -6.31
N ASP A 109 -4.22 -6.33 -7.32
CA ASP A 109 -3.60 -5.01 -7.41
C ASP A 109 -4.56 -4.06 -8.12
N TYR A 110 -5.09 -3.09 -7.38
CA TYR A 110 -6.13 -2.17 -7.85
C TYR A 110 -5.56 -0.76 -7.95
N ALA A 111 -5.77 -0.09 -9.09
CA ALA A 111 -5.50 1.33 -9.25
C ALA A 111 -6.81 2.13 -9.08
N LYS A 112 -6.80 3.15 -8.23
CA LYS A 112 -7.99 3.97 -7.90
C LYS A 112 -8.67 4.50 -9.16
N LEU A 113 -9.93 4.12 -9.36
CA LEU A 113 -10.72 4.51 -10.55
C LEU A 113 -11.17 5.97 -10.51
N HIS A 114 -11.34 6.52 -9.32
CA HIS A 114 -11.88 7.86 -9.11
C HIS A 114 -10.93 8.69 -8.23
N PRO A 115 -9.85 9.26 -8.82
CA PRO A 115 -9.05 10.28 -8.14
C PRO A 115 -9.94 11.45 -7.67
N PHE A 116 -9.65 11.98 -6.49
CA PHE A 116 -10.41 13.08 -5.90
C PHE A 116 -10.00 14.43 -6.52
N SER A 117 -10.69 14.83 -7.59
CA SER A 117 -10.38 16.06 -8.35
C SER A 117 -10.50 17.36 -7.54
N TYR A 118 -11.42 17.45 -6.57
CA TYR A 118 -11.51 18.65 -5.72
C TYR A 118 -10.28 18.83 -4.83
N GLY A 119 -9.56 17.75 -4.53
CA GLY A 119 -8.26 17.77 -3.85
C GLY A 119 -7.07 17.75 -4.81
N GLN A 120 -7.30 17.96 -6.11
CA GLN A 120 -6.29 17.97 -7.17
C GLN A 120 -5.53 16.64 -7.34
N GLU A 121 -6.07 15.54 -6.83
CA GLU A 121 -5.43 14.21 -6.96
C GLU A 121 -5.25 13.82 -8.43
N ASP A 122 -6.21 14.18 -9.28
CA ASP A 122 -6.19 13.92 -10.72
C ASP A 122 -5.10 14.68 -11.49
N ILE A 123 -4.46 15.68 -10.90
CA ILE A 123 -3.29 16.35 -11.50
C ILE A 123 -2.05 15.47 -11.39
N TYR A 124 -1.91 14.71 -10.31
CA TYR A 124 -0.72 13.91 -10.00
C TYR A 124 -0.92 12.41 -10.25
N TYR A 125 -2.15 11.93 -10.08
CA TYR A 125 -2.53 10.53 -10.21
C TYR A 125 -3.46 10.31 -11.39
N GLU A 126 -3.16 9.30 -12.18
CA GLU A 126 -4.04 8.79 -13.22
C GLU A 126 -5.06 7.81 -12.63
N LYS A 127 -6.26 7.79 -13.24
CA LYS A 127 -7.30 6.83 -12.88
C LYS A 127 -6.91 5.42 -13.34
N GLY A 128 -7.31 4.41 -12.57
CA GLY A 128 -7.32 3.03 -13.04
C GLY A 128 -8.31 2.82 -14.20
N ASN A 129 -8.24 1.64 -14.81
CA ASN A 129 -9.05 1.24 -15.96
C ASN A 129 -9.85 -0.07 -15.73
N GLU A 130 -9.69 -0.72 -14.59
CA GLU A 130 -10.24 -2.06 -14.31
C GLU A 130 -10.81 -2.15 -12.89
N ILE A 131 -11.85 -2.98 -12.75
CA ILE A 131 -12.35 -3.45 -11.45
C ILE A 131 -11.70 -4.81 -11.21
N VAL A 132 -11.09 -5.00 -10.04
CA VAL A 132 -10.30 -6.19 -9.66
C VAL A 132 -11.05 -7.01 -8.62
#